data_AF-A0A1V2PRH7-F1
#
_entry.id   AF-A0A1V2PRH7-F1
#
_cell.length_a   1.000
_cell.length_b   1.000
_cell.length_c   1.000
_cell.angle_alpha   90.00
_cell.angle_beta   90.00
_cell.angle_gamma   90.00
#
_symmetry.space_group_name_H-M   'P 1'
#
loop_
_entity.id
_entity.type
_entity.pdbx_description
1 polymer ?
#
loop_
_entity_poly.entity_id
_entity_poly.type
_entity_poly.pdbx_seq_one_letter_code
_entity_poly.pdbx_strand_id
1 'polypeptide(L)' 'MGGDFAAYRVRGAQLRNVALRIDCGRDDPFAGAVRDLRRDVASDGGIQAGAHTAGYWRRMLPGQLRFLGERLDRPVR' A
#
# COMPACT_ATOMS: atom_id res chain seq x y z
N MET A 1 13.84 -9.19 8.97
CA MET A 1 12.52 -9.61 8.43
C MET A 1 12.44 -9.65 6.88
N GLY A 2 13.51 -9.40 6.12
CA GLY A 2 13.43 -9.40 4.64
C GLY A 2 13.65 -10.77 3.96
N GLY A 3 14.38 -11.70 4.57
CA GLY A 3 14.79 -12.95 3.92
C GLY A 3 13.66 -13.91 3.61
N ASP A 4 12.63 -13.98 4.45
CA ASP A 4 11.50 -14.89 4.29
C ASP A 4 10.69 -14.58 3.01
N PHE A 5 10.43 -13.30 2.76
CA PHE A 5 9.70 -12.87 1.54
C PHE A 5 10.50 -13.03 0.25
N ALA A 6 11.83 -13.17 0.33
CA ALA A 6 12.66 -13.52 -0.83
C ALA A 6 12.57 -15.02 -1.15
N ALA A 7 12.45 -15.86 -0.12
CA ALA A 7 12.30 -17.31 -0.27
C ALA A 7 10.86 -17.72 -0.66
N TYR A 8 9.84 -16.97 -0.21
CA TYR A 8 8.44 -17.31 -0.43
C TYR A 8 7.65 -16.14 -1.00
N ARG A 9 7.11 -16.33 -2.21
CA ARG A 9 6.30 -15.33 -2.90
C ARG A 9 4.85 -15.34 -2.40
N VAL A 10 4.62 -14.79 -1.21
CA VAL A 10 3.29 -14.72 -0.56
C VAL A 10 2.57 -13.38 -0.76
N ARG A 11 3.11 -12.46 -1.57
CA ARG A 11 2.58 -11.11 -1.77
C ARG A 11 2.40 -10.77 -3.26
N GLY A 12 1.48 -9.85 -3.57
CA GLY A 12 1.35 -9.17 -4.87
C GLY A 12 0.68 -9.97 -6.00
N ALA A 13 0.86 -11.29 -6.09
CA ALA A 13 0.31 -12.08 -7.19
C ALA A 13 -1.23 -12.02 -7.29
N GLN A 14 -1.93 -12.03 -6.15
CA GLN A 14 -3.39 -11.99 -6.10
C GLN A 14 -3.98 -10.57 -6.28
N LEU A 15 -3.15 -9.53 -6.29
CA LEU A 15 -3.61 -8.13 -6.31
C LEU A 15 -3.70 -7.54 -7.72
N ARG A 16 -3.43 -8.33 -8.78
CA ARG A 16 -3.34 -7.82 -10.16
C ARG A 16 -4.65 -7.27 -10.72
N ASN A 17 -5.79 -7.76 -10.24
CA ASN A 17 -7.12 -7.42 -10.77
C ASN A 17 -7.93 -6.53 -9.83
N VAL A 18 -7.29 -5.95 -8.81
CA VAL A 18 -7.95 -5.03 -7.88
C VAL A 18 -7.30 -3.67 -7.93
N ALA A 19 -8.12 -2.64 -7.78
CA ALA A 19 -7.68 -1.29 -7.47
C ALA A 19 -6.84 -1.32 -6.19
N LEU A 20 -5.54 -0.99 -6.29
CA LEU A 20 -4.64 -1.02 -5.14
C LEU A 20 -4.15 0.38 -4.77
N ARG A 21 -4.15 0.66 -3.47
CA ARG A 21 -3.48 1.82 -2.85
C ARG A 21 -2.59 1.33 -1.72
N ILE A 22 -1.36 1.84 -1.65
CA ILE A 22 -0.39 1.51 -0.60
C ILE A 22 0.11 2.81 0.01
N ASP A 23 -0.06 2.99 1.32
CA ASP A 23 0.53 4.09 2.09
C ASP A 23 1.47 3.48 3.14
N CYS A 24 2.72 3.95 3.20
CA CYS A 24 3.68 3.52 4.22
C CYS A 24 4.59 4.67 4.67
N GLY A 25 4.90 4.74 5.96
CA GLY A 25 5.88 5.68 6.49
C GLY A 25 7.28 5.35 5.98
N ARG A 26 8.07 6.35 5.59
CA ARG A 26 9.46 6.16 5.17
C ARG A 26 10.33 5.59 6.30
N ASP A 27 10.00 5.98 7.53
CA ASP A 27 10.71 5.63 8.75
C ASP A 27 10.00 4.47 9.50
N ASP A 28 9.06 3.81 8.81
CA ASP A 28 8.38 2.60 9.26
C ASP A 28 9.32 1.38 9.09
N PRO A 29 9.43 0.46 10.07
CA PRO A 29 10.24 -0.76 9.94
C PRO A 29 9.85 -1.62 8.73
N PHE A 30 8.63 -1.49 8.21
CA PHE A 30 8.15 -2.22 7.03
C PHE A 30 8.45 -1.53 5.70
N ALA A 31 9.02 -0.32 5.70
CA ALA A 31 9.24 0.46 4.48
C ALA A 31 10.09 -0.28 3.42
N GLY A 32 11.07 -1.10 3.83
CA GLY A 32 11.84 -1.94 2.92
C GLY A 32 10.95 -2.96 2.18
N ALA A 33 10.16 -3.72 2.96
CA ALA A 33 9.26 -4.73 2.41
C ALA A 33 8.16 -4.12 1.52
N VAL A 34 7.73 -2.89 1.80
CA VAL A 34 6.77 -2.15 0.97
C VAL A 34 7.40 -1.66 -0.34
N ARG A 35 8.66 -1.20 -0.32
CA ARG A 35 9.39 -0.87 -1.56
C ARG A 35 9.45 -2.08 -2.49
N ASP A 36 9.72 -3.26 -1.93
CA ASP A 36 9.77 -4.50 -2.70
C ASP A 36 8.41 -4.84 -3.31
N LEU A 37 7.33 -4.78 -2.52
CA LEU A 37 5.98 -5.02 -3.02
C LEU A 37 5.62 -4.05 -4.16
N ARG A 38 5.91 -2.76 -4.00
CA ARG A 38 5.58 -1.72 -5.00
C ARG A 38 6.35 -1.86 -6.32
N ARG A 39 7.44 -2.64 -6.38
CA ARG A 39 8.08 -2.99 -7.66
C ARG A 39 7.24 -3.98 -8.46
N ASP A 40 6.39 -4.76 -7.78
CA ASP A 40 5.66 -5.87 -8.38
C ASP A 40 4.19 -5.54 -8.70
N VAL A 41 3.67 -4.42 -8.21
CA VAL A 41 2.26 -4.02 -8.33
C VAL A 41 2.10 -2.56 -8.75
N ALA A 42 1.07 -2.28 -9.54
CA ALA A 42 0.62 -0.92 -9.77
C ALA A 42 -0.27 -0.48 -8.60
N SER A 43 0.05 0.64 -7.97
CA SER A 43 -0.69 1.14 -6.81
C SER A 43 -0.69 2.66 -6.74
N ASP A 44 -1.81 3.25 -6.31
CA ASP A 44 -1.87 4.63 -5.84
C ASP A 44 -1.21 4.79 -4.46
N GLY A 45 -0.99 6.04 -4.05
CA GLY A 45 -0.31 6.35 -2.79
C GLY A 45 1.22 6.15 -2.88
N GLY A 46 1.86 5.94 -1.73
CA GLY A 46 3.27 5.60 -1.70
C GLY A 46 3.93 5.72 -0.34
N ILE A 47 5.25 5.78 -0.38
CA ILE A 47 6.10 5.94 0.80
C ILE A 47 6.26 7.43 1.09
N GLN A 48 5.86 7.86 2.28
CA GLN A 48 5.81 9.27 2.67
C GLN A 48 6.48 9.49 4.04
N ALA A 49 6.80 10.72 4.41
CA ALA A 49 7.39 11.01 5.72
C ALA A 49 6.53 10.47 6.88
N GLY A 50 7.16 9.84 7.88
CA GLY A 50 6.50 9.30 9.07
C GLY A 50 6.91 7.85 9.38
N ALA A 51 6.50 7.41 10.56
CA ALA A 51 6.75 6.09 11.11
C ALA A 51 5.45 5.32 11.33
N HIS A 52 5.53 4.13 11.94
CA HIS A 52 4.39 3.26 12.23
C HIS A 52 3.54 3.76 13.40
N THR A 53 2.84 4.88 13.20
CA THR A 53 2.09 5.57 14.27
C THR A 53 0.65 5.88 13.88
N ALA A 54 -0.23 5.99 14.87
CA ALA A 54 -1.60 6.44 14.65
C ALA A 54 -1.67 7.82 13.97
N GLY A 55 -0.74 8.72 14.29
CA GLY A 55 -0.67 10.05 13.68
C GLY A 55 -0.39 10.00 12.17
N TYR A 56 0.50 9.09 11.73
CA TYR A 56 0.72 8.84 10.31
C TYR A 56 -0.57 8.37 9.63
N TRP A 57 -1.22 7.35 10.19
CA TRP A 57 -2.43 6.77 9.60
C TRP A 57 -3.61 7.74 9.56
N ARG A 58 -3.82 8.56 10.60
CA ARG A 58 -4.83 9.63 10.59
C ARG A 58 -4.61 10.62 9.44
N ARG A 59 -3.35 10.90 9.11
CA ARG A 59 -3.00 11.80 8.00
C ARG A 59 -3.24 11.16 6.62
N MET A 60 -3.10 9.83 6.51
CA MET A 60 -3.37 9.09 5.27
C MET A 60 -4.87 8.83 5.02
N LEU A 61 -5.66 8.71 6.09
CA LEU A 61 -7.07 8.32 6.05
C LEU A 61 -7.91 9.11 5.03
N PRO A 62 -7.86 10.46 4.92
CA PRO A 62 -8.64 11.18 3.92
C PRO A 62 -8.34 10.74 2.49
N GLY A 63 -7.06 10.47 2.18
CA GLY A 63 -6.65 9.95 0.88
C GLY A 63 -7.16 8.54 0.61
N GLN A 64 -7.16 7.67 1.63
CA GLN A 64 -7.69 6.31 1.53
C GLN A 64 -9.19 6.31 1.27
N LEU A 65 -9.96 7.13 1.98
CA LEU A 65 -11.41 7.25 1.79
C LEU A 65 -11.77 7.80 0.40
N ARG A 66 -11.03 8.81 -0.08
CA ARG A 66 -11.23 9.34 -1.44
C ARG A 66 -10.96 8.28 -2.50
N PHE A 67 -9.85 7.55 -2.37
CA PHE A 67 -9.53 6.44 -3.28
C PHE A 67 -10.64 5.39 -3.31
N LEU A 68 -11.17 5.01 -2.14
CA LEU A 68 -12.28 4.06 -2.08
C LEU A 68 -13.54 4.60 -2.76
N GLY A 69 -13.94 5.83 -2.44
CA GLY A 69 -15.11 6.48 -3.02
C GLY A 69 -15.06 6.53 -4.55
N GLU A 70 -13.92 6.95 -5.12
CA GLU A 70 -13.70 7.01 -6.58
C GLU A 70 -13.84 5.64 -7.28
N ARG A 71 -13.64 4.52 -6.56
CA ARG A 71 -13.76 3.16 -7.10
C ARG A 71 -15.14 2.55 -6.89
N LEU A 72 -15.86 2.97 -5.85
CA LEU A 72 -17.24 2.54 -5.59
C LEU A 72 -18.25 3.30 -6.45
N ASP A 73 -17.97 4.57 -6.78
CA ASP A 73 -18.83 5.40 -7.62
C ASP A 73 -18.77 5.03 -9.12
N ARG A 74 -17.97 4.01 -9.47
CA ARG A 74 -17.90 3.49 -10.84
C ARG A 74 -19.06 2.50 -11.05
N PRO A 75 -20.06 2.79 -11.92
CA PRO A 75 -21.08 1.81 -12.20
C PRO A 75 -20.43 0.54 -12.77
N VAL A 76 -20.78 -0.61 -12.19
CA VAL A 76 -20.44 -1.91 -12.74
C VAL A 76 -21.09 -1.97 -14.13
N ARG A 77 -20.28 -2.08 -15.18
CA ARG A 77 -20.77 -2.39 -16.52
C ARG A 77 -21.02 -3.88 -16.64
#